data_AF-A0A376D5G4-F1
#
_entry.id   AF-A0A376D5G4-F1
#
_cell.length_a   1.000
_cell.length_b   1.000
_cell.length_c   1.000
_cell.angle_alpha   90.00
_cell.angle_beta   90.00
_cell.angle_gamma   90.00
#
_symmetry.space_group_name_H-M   'P 1'
#
loop_
_entity.id
_entity.type
_entity.pdbx_description
1 polymer ?
#
loop_
_entity_poly.entity_id
_entity_poly.type
_entity_poly.pdbx_seq_one_letter_code
_entity_poly.pdbx_strand_id
1 'polypeptide(L)'
;MAKDAYWLVKDFSRCSADEAKECIAAASGTRESLINGIGVIGKLLFIAGTSDDAADEVNNSDIALLGDFISKIARLHEGISLAESNLNFAIKTKLSFAKERNQCGEVNK
;
A
#
# COMPACT_ATOMS: atom_id res chain seq x y z
N MET A 1 15.83 15.47 1.48
CA MET A 1 14.37 15.42 1.22
C MET A 1 13.84 14.12 1.79
N ALA A 2 12.71 14.16 2.51
CA ALA A 2 12.04 12.94 2.95
C ALA A 2 11.55 12.16 1.71
N LYS A 3 11.79 10.84 1.70
CA LYS A 3 11.30 9.95 0.63
C LYS A 3 9.85 9.63 0.94
N ASP A 4 8.93 10.38 0.32
CA ASP A 4 7.50 10.19 0.49
C ASP A 4 6.91 9.18 -0.52
N ALA A 5 5.61 8.95 -0.44
CA ALA A 5 4.91 8.02 -1.33
C ALA A 5 5.06 8.39 -2.82
N TYR A 6 5.12 9.68 -3.15
CA TYR A 6 5.28 10.13 -4.53
C TYR A 6 6.67 9.76 -5.06
N TRP A 7 7.71 9.95 -4.23
CA TRP A 7 9.07 9.52 -4.56
C TRP A 7 9.15 8.00 -4.76
N LEU A 8 8.48 7.20 -3.93
CA LEU A 8 8.42 5.73 -4.04
C LEU A 8 7.70 5.22 -5.29
N VAL A 9 6.85 6.03 -5.93
CA VAL A 9 6.20 5.66 -7.18
C VAL A 9 7.04 6.11 -8.38
N LYS A 10 7.60 7.33 -8.33
CA LYS A 10 8.27 7.96 -9.47
C LYS A 10 9.75 7.59 -9.61
N ASP A 11 10.46 7.52 -8.50
CA ASP A 11 11.93 7.44 -8.46
C ASP A 11 12.41 6.11 -7.83
N PHE A 12 11.55 5.11 -7.71
CA PHE A 12 11.82 3.84 -7.02
C PHE A 12 13.04 3.07 -7.53
N SER A 13 13.38 3.21 -8.82
CA SER A 13 14.57 2.59 -9.42
C SER A 13 15.88 3.06 -8.75
N ARG A 14 15.86 4.24 -8.13
CA ARG A 14 16.99 4.82 -7.39
C ARG A 14 17.10 4.30 -5.95
N CYS A 15 16.07 3.61 -5.43
CA CYS A 15 16.06 3.06 -4.08
C CYS A 15 17.07 1.90 -3.92
N SER A 16 17.95 1.95 -2.91
CA SER A 16 18.88 0.83 -2.65
C SER A 16 18.12 -0.43 -2.19
N ALA A 17 18.76 -1.59 -2.24
CA ALA A 17 18.11 -2.83 -1.81
C ALA A 17 17.79 -2.84 -0.30
N ASP A 18 18.65 -2.25 0.53
CA ASP A 18 18.44 -2.20 1.98
C ASP A 18 17.41 -1.13 2.35
N GLU A 19 17.44 0.03 1.69
CA GLU A 19 16.38 1.05 1.82
C GLU A 19 15.02 0.47 1.42
N ALA A 20 14.97 -0.32 0.35
CA ALA A 20 13.72 -0.93 -0.09
C ALA A 20 13.15 -1.95 0.92
N LYS A 21 14.01 -2.68 1.62
CA LYS A 21 13.59 -3.60 2.69
C LYS A 21 13.04 -2.87 3.91
N GLU A 22 13.61 -1.71 4.26
CA GLU A 22 13.06 -0.89 5.35
C GLU A 22 11.67 -0.33 4.98
N CYS A 23 11.51 0.12 3.74
CA CYS A 23 10.24 0.66 3.27
C CYS A 23 9.14 -0.40 3.08
N ILE A 24 9.49 -1.66 2.76
CA ILE A 24 8.47 -2.69 2.49
C ILE A 24 7.68 -3.06 3.73
N ALA A 25 8.32 -3.11 4.90
CA ALA A 25 7.65 -3.38 6.16
C ALA A 25 6.63 -2.29 6.51
N ALA A 26 6.99 -1.02 6.29
CA ALA A 26 6.09 0.11 6.49
C ALA A 26 4.91 0.11 5.51
N ALA A 27 5.17 -0.18 4.22
CA ALA A 27 4.14 -0.29 3.20
C ALA A 27 3.15 -1.41 3.50
N SER A 28 3.64 -2.60 3.86
CA SER A 28 2.79 -3.75 4.21
C SER A 28 1.99 -3.54 5.48
N GLY A 29 2.60 -2.99 6.54
CA GLY A 29 1.86 -2.64 7.76
C GLY A 29 0.77 -1.60 7.52
N THR A 30 1.02 -0.62 6.64
CA THR A 30 0.02 0.39 6.25
C THR A 30 -1.12 -0.24 5.45
N ARG A 31 -0.81 -1.13 4.50
CA ARG A 31 -1.81 -1.85 3.70
C ARG A 31 -2.73 -2.68 4.58
N GLU A 32 -2.15 -3.45 5.51
CA GLU A 32 -2.89 -4.27 6.47
C GLU A 32 -3.78 -3.42 7.37
N SER A 33 -3.24 -2.33 7.94
CA SER A 33 -4.00 -1.40 8.78
C SER A 33 -5.19 -0.79 8.03
N LEU A 34 -5.00 -0.44 6.76
CA LEU A 34 -6.04 0.14 5.90
C LEU A 34 -7.15 -0.89 5.61
N ILE A 35 -6.79 -2.13 5.26
CA ILE A 35 -7.78 -3.21 5.05
C ILE A 35 -8.57 -3.49 6.34
N ASN A 36 -7.88 -3.60 7.48
CA ASN A 36 -8.53 -3.84 8.77
C ASN A 36 -9.48 -2.70 9.15
N GLY A 37 -9.07 -1.45 8.92
CA GLY A 37 -9.91 -0.26 9.14
C GLY A 37 -11.19 -0.27 8.28
N ILE A 38 -11.08 -0.57 6.98
CA ILE A 38 -12.25 -0.72 6.09
C ILE A 38 -13.18 -1.83 6.61
N GLY A 39 -12.60 -2.95 7.06
CA GLY A 39 -13.38 -4.06 7.63
C GLY A 39 -14.17 -3.65 8.87
N VAL A 40 -13.61 -2.81 9.74
CA VAL A 40 -14.32 -2.24 10.91
C VAL A 40 -15.44 -1.31 10.45
N ILE A 41 -15.19 -0.42 9.49
CA ILE A 41 -16.22 0.46 8.93
C ILE A 41 -17.38 -0.36 8.37
N GLY A 42 -17.10 -1.42 7.59
CA GLY A 42 -18.13 -2.31 7.05
C GLY A 42 -18.99 -2.97 8.15
N LYS A 43 -18.37 -3.40 9.26
CA LYS A 43 -19.11 -3.94 10.42
C LYS A 43 -20.01 -2.89 11.08
N LEU A 44 -19.52 -1.67 11.26
CA LEU A 44 -20.30 -0.57 11.83
C LEU A 44 -21.48 -0.20 10.94
N LEU A 45 -21.28 -0.15 9.62
CA LEU A 45 -22.35 0.09 8.65
C LEU A 45 -23.40 -1.01 8.65
N PHE A 46 -22.97 -2.27 8.77
CA PHE A 46 -23.90 -3.39 8.90
C PHE A 46 -24.74 -3.25 10.17
N ILE A 47 -24.11 -2.97 11.32
CA ILE A 47 -24.81 -2.76 12.59
C ILE A 47 -25.84 -1.62 12.44
N ALA A 48 -25.41 -0.47 11.90
CA ALA A 48 -26.28 0.67 11.64
C ALA A 48 -27.45 0.31 10.72
N GLY A 49 -27.20 -0.35 9.58
CA GLY A 49 -28.24 -0.74 8.64
C GLY A 49 -29.22 -1.80 9.15
N THR A 50 -28.89 -2.50 10.24
CA THR A 50 -29.77 -3.47 10.92
C THR A 50 -30.39 -2.95 12.22
N SER A 51 -30.10 -1.71 12.58
CA SER A 51 -30.67 -1.05 13.76
C SER A 51 -31.95 -0.31 13.39
N ASP A 52 -33.03 -0.58 14.11
CA ASP A 52 -34.33 0.08 13.91
C ASP A 52 -34.26 1.61 14.15
N ASP A 53 -33.31 2.07 14.97
CA ASP A 53 -33.10 3.49 15.30
C ASP A 53 -32.38 4.26 14.18
N ALA A 54 -31.66 3.57 13.29
CA ALA A 54 -30.84 4.22 12.27
C ALA A 54 -31.59 4.53 10.97
N ALA A 55 -32.74 3.88 10.74
CA ALA A 55 -33.49 3.98 9.49
C ALA A 55 -34.03 5.40 9.21
N ASP A 56 -34.30 6.17 10.26
CA ASP A 56 -34.84 7.54 10.16
C ASP A 56 -33.75 8.63 10.13
N GLU A 57 -32.49 8.28 10.42
CA GLU A 57 -31.38 9.25 10.53
C GLU A 57 -30.45 9.30 9.30
N VAL A 58 -30.44 8.26 8.45
CA VAL A 58 -29.52 8.18 7.32
C VAL A 58 -30.14 8.79 6.06
N ASN A 59 -29.59 9.92 5.61
CA ASN A 59 -30.00 10.53 4.35
C ASN A 59 -29.20 9.97 3.16
N ASN A 60 -29.75 10.11 1.94
CA ASN A 60 -29.10 9.65 0.70
C ASN A 60 -27.73 10.31 0.45
N SER A 61 -27.49 11.53 0.96
CA SER A 61 -26.21 12.22 0.79
C SER A 61 -25.10 11.62 1.66
N ASP A 62 -25.42 11.11 2.85
CA ASP A 62 -24.47 10.42 3.72
C ASP A 62 -24.02 9.09 3.10
N ILE A 63 -24.96 8.37 2.48
CA ILE A 63 -24.66 7.14 1.72
C ILE A 63 -23.74 7.45 0.53
N ALA A 64 -23.98 8.54 -0.20
CA ALA A 64 -23.14 8.95 -1.31
C ALA A 64 -21.72 9.37 -0.85
N LEU A 65 -21.62 10.14 0.24
CA LEU A 65 -20.34 10.54 0.84
C LEU A 65 -19.54 9.33 1.35
N LEU A 66 -20.24 8.35 1.93
CA LEU A 66 -19.63 7.10 2.36
C LEU A 66 -19.11 6.28 1.17
N GLY A 67 -19.88 6.19 0.08
CA GLY A 67 -19.44 5.54 -1.16
C GLY A 67 -18.20 6.19 -1.76
N ASP A 68 -18.18 7.53 -1.81
CA ASP A 68 -17.01 8.31 -2.27
C ASP A 68 -15.79 8.11 -1.36
N PHE A 69 -16.00 8.10 -0.04
CA PHE A 69 -14.96 7.78 0.94
C PHE A 69 -14.36 6.39 0.72
N ILE A 70 -15.20 5.35 0.60
CA ILE A 70 -14.74 3.97 0.34
C ILE A 70 -13.96 3.89 -0.98
N SER A 71 -14.43 4.58 -2.03
CA SER A 71 -13.73 4.63 -3.33
C SER A 71 -12.34 5.26 -3.21
N LYS A 72 -12.20 6.38 -2.48
CA LYS A 72 -10.91 7.02 -2.23
C LYS A 72 -9.96 6.12 -1.44
N ILE A 73 -10.48 5.39 -0.45
CA ILE A 73 -9.70 4.43 0.32
C ILE A 73 -9.23 3.26 -0.56
N ALA A 74 -10.06 2.75 -1.48
CA ALA A 74 -9.65 1.73 -2.44
C ALA A 74 -8.48 2.21 -3.33
N ARG A 75 -8.52 3.47 -3.79
CA ARG A 75 -7.42 4.07 -4.55
C ARG A 75 -6.13 4.21 -3.73
N LEU A 76 -6.24 4.51 -2.43
CA LEU A 76 -5.08 4.51 -1.52
C LEU A 76 -4.48 3.11 -1.37
N HIS A 77 -5.33 2.08 -1.23
CA HIS A 77 -4.90 0.69 -1.20
C HIS A 77 -4.13 0.31 -2.47
N GLU A 78 -4.64 0.66 -3.65
CA GLU A 78 -3.96 0.44 -4.93
C GLU A 78 -2.58 1.12 -4.98
N GLY A 79 -2.48 2.37 -4.50
CA GLY A 79 -1.22 3.10 -4.42
C GLY A 79 -0.18 2.41 -3.54
N ILE A 80 -0.61 1.90 -2.37
CA ILE A 80 0.28 1.14 -1.46
C ILE A 80 0.70 -0.17 -2.10
N SER A 81 -0.22 -0.90 -2.74
CA SER A 81 0.08 -2.15 -3.44
C SER A 81 1.08 -1.95 -4.59
N LEU A 82 0.98 -0.83 -5.31
CA LEU A 82 1.94 -0.47 -6.35
C LEU A 82 3.31 -0.15 -5.76
N ALA A 83 3.37 0.59 -4.65
CA ALA A 83 4.61 0.88 -3.96
C ALA A 83 5.30 -0.41 -3.47
N GLU A 84 4.57 -1.35 -2.87
CA GLU A 84 5.09 -2.67 -2.50
C GLU A 84 5.65 -3.44 -3.70
N SER A 85 4.95 -3.43 -4.84
CA SER A 85 5.37 -4.10 -6.07
C SER A 85 6.68 -3.50 -6.61
N ASN A 86 6.79 -2.17 -6.60
CA ASN A 86 7.98 -1.44 -7.01
C ASN A 86 9.18 -1.75 -6.10
N LEU A 87 8.96 -1.78 -4.78
CA LEU A 87 9.99 -2.12 -3.80
C LEU A 87 10.48 -3.56 -3.99
N ASN A 88 9.57 -4.52 -4.18
CA ASN A 88 9.90 -5.91 -4.47
C ASN A 88 10.72 -6.04 -5.76
N PHE A 89 10.34 -5.31 -6.81
CA PHE A 89 11.09 -5.28 -8.06
C PHE A 89 12.51 -4.73 -7.86
N ALA A 90 12.66 -3.61 -7.14
CA ALA A 90 13.95 -3.01 -6.85
C ALA A 90 14.88 -3.97 -6.09
N ILE A 91 14.36 -4.67 -5.08
CA ILE A 91 15.10 -5.68 -4.31
C ILE A 91 15.56 -6.81 -5.23
N LYS A 92 14.65 -7.43 -5.99
CA LYS A 92 14.97 -8.58 -6.86
C LYS A 92 16.01 -8.22 -7.91
N THR A 93 15.83 -7.08 -8.57
CA THR A 93 16.68 -6.63 -9.68
C THR A 93 18.09 -6.31 -9.18
N LYS A 94 18.21 -5.58 -8.07
CA LYS A 94 19.53 -5.20 -7.52
C LYS A 94 20.27 -6.39 -6.91
N LEU A 95 19.57 -7.35 -6.33
CA LEU A 95 20.17 -8.61 -5.88
C LEU A 95 20.65 -9.49 -7.04
N SER A 96 19.91 -9.54 -8.16
CA SER A 96 20.32 -10.27 -9.37
C SER A 96 21.62 -9.71 -9.94
N PHE A 97 21.71 -8.39 -10.09
CA PHE A 97 22.92 -7.74 -10.61
C PHE A 97 24.12 -7.85 -9.68
N ALA A 98 23.92 -7.89 -8.35
CA ALA A 98 25.00 -8.15 -7.41
C ALA A 98 25.56 -9.57 -7.56
N LYS A 99 24.69 -10.54 -7.84
CA LYS A 99 25.07 -11.95 -8.03
C LYS A 99 25.86 -12.17 -9.33
N GLU A 100 25.45 -11.52 -10.41
CA GLU A 100 26.15 -11.58 -11.71
C GLU A 100 27.53 -10.92 -11.65
N ARG A 101 27.69 -9.80 -10.93
CA ARG A 101 29.01 -9.16 -10.76
C ARG A 101 29.99 -10.03 -9.97
N ASN A 102 29.52 -10.74 -8.94
CA ASN A 102 30.37 -11.65 -8.19
C ASN A 102 30.78 -12.88 -9.02
N GLN A 103 29.89 -13.42 -9.86
CA GLN A 103 30.24 -14.50 -10.79
C GLN A 103 31.23 -14.07 -11.87
N CYS A 104 31.14 -12.83 -12.38
CA CYS A 104 32.08 -12.33 -13.39
C CYS A 104 33.46 -11.95 -12.79
N GLY A 105 33.50 -11.59 -11.51
CA GLY A 105 34.74 -11.29 -10.77
C GLY A 105 35.56 -12.52 -10.34
N GLU A 106 34.94 -13.70 -10.22
CA GLU A 106 35.62 -14.95 -9.85
C GLU A 106 36.30 -15.66 -11.03
N VAL A 107 36.00 -15.30 -12.28
CA VAL A 107 36.60 -15.92 -13.48
C VAL A 107 37.99 -15.33 -13.83
N ASN A 108 38.42 -14.26 -13.14
CA ASN A 108 39.68 -13.55 -13.40
C ASN A 108 40.72 -13.68 -12.26
N LYS A 109 40.68 -14.74 -11.45
CA LYS A 109 41.73 -15.05 -10.47
C LYS A 109 42.43 -16.36 -10.79
#